data_AF-A0A9X1B665-F1
#
_entry.id   AF-A0A9X1B665-F1
#
_cell.length_a   1.000
_cell.length_b   1.000
_cell.length_c   1.000
_cell.angle_alpha   90.00
_cell.angle_beta   90.00
_cell.angle_gamma   90.00
#
_symmetry.space_group_name_H-M   'P 1'
#
loop_
_entity.id
_entity.type
_entity.pdbx_description
1 polymer ?
#
loop_
_entity_poly.entity_id
_entity_poly.type
_entity_poly.pdbx_seq_one_letter_code
_entity_poly.pdbx_strand_id
1 'polypeptide(L)'
;MVSVCIVPRDRSAELSLDNYVHEHAYPVPWSRYSAEPWSLEPPEVDTLMQRIRDHGVPLAEFLGVKPVYGIKTGFNEAFLIDDSTRTALIRDDPGCAEIIKPYLRGQDIKRWGPDWQGLWMIVLKSSGDHVWPWSHAGDDAEAAFARTYPSLHAQMKPLQARLMKRQDKGRFWWELRSCDYYAVFDHPKIVHTDIAWRAQFAFSKETSFFVNTSYLWSTDDLYVLGVLNSPLMWAFLWRNAQHGKDEALRLFSTLTVSLPIAEPTPEIRTEVEQHVAEALELTQQAQTASRELLGWLRVEFEIEKPGQRLTDYANLTADDFTTEVRKRRPKGTARLTPKALAELAGVHAQYAAPARSRKVQLQAGEKCIAELVNHAYELTAEEIELMWKTAPPRMPGF
;
A
#
# COMPACT_ATOMS: atom_id res chain seq x y z
N MET A 1 22.36 14.44 33.02
CA MET A 1 21.84 14.62 31.64
C MET A 1 23.01 14.48 30.69
N VAL A 2 22.76 13.97 29.49
CA VAL A 2 23.67 13.94 28.35
C VAL A 2 23.23 15.02 27.39
N SER A 3 24.14 15.84 26.87
CA SER A 3 23.81 16.84 25.86
C SER A 3 23.79 16.18 24.48
N VAL A 4 22.69 16.31 23.75
CA VAL A 4 22.48 15.70 22.43
C VAL A 4 22.15 16.80 21.43
N CYS A 5 22.73 16.75 20.24
CA CYS A 5 22.42 17.65 19.13
C CYS A 5 22.29 16.85 17.83
N ILE A 6 21.20 17.08 17.08
CA ILE A 6 21.00 16.47 15.76
C ILE A 6 21.60 17.41 14.72
N VAL A 7 22.61 16.93 14.00
CA VAL A 7 23.28 17.71 12.94
C VAL A 7 22.78 17.26 11.57
N PRO A 8 22.20 18.15 10.74
CA PRO A 8 21.77 17.81 9.39
C PRO A 8 22.97 17.42 8.52
N ARG A 9 22.92 16.20 7.95
CA ARG A 9 24.03 15.64 7.15
C ARG A 9 24.32 16.46 5.89
N ASP A 10 23.30 17.03 5.28
CA ASP A 10 23.35 17.83 4.05
C ASP A 10 23.98 19.20 4.27
N ARG A 11 23.93 19.74 5.50
CA ARG A 11 24.45 21.07 5.84
C ARG A 11 25.69 21.03 6.72
N SER A 12 26.17 19.84 7.10
CA SER A 12 27.26 19.71 8.07
C SER A 12 28.57 20.36 7.62
N ALA A 13 28.81 20.50 6.32
CA ALA A 13 30.00 21.16 5.78
C ALA A 13 29.97 22.70 5.89
N GLU A 14 28.79 23.29 6.09
CA GLU A 14 28.58 24.74 6.15
C GLU A 14 28.45 25.26 7.59
N LEU A 15 28.36 24.36 8.57
CA LEU A 15 28.10 24.68 9.98
C LEU A 15 29.40 24.72 10.78
N SER A 16 29.55 25.77 11.60
CA SER A 16 30.46 25.72 12.75
C SER A 16 29.87 24.75 13.78
N LEU A 17 30.42 23.54 13.88
CA LEU A 17 29.87 22.48 14.74
C LEU A 17 29.78 22.93 16.20
N ASP A 18 30.78 23.61 16.73
CA ASP A 18 30.79 24.05 18.13
C ASP A 18 29.65 25.03 18.42
N ASN A 19 29.47 26.05 17.57
CA ASN A 19 28.37 27.01 17.73
C ASN A 19 27.01 26.33 17.54
N TYR A 20 26.89 25.47 16.54
CA TYR A 20 25.65 24.77 16.25
C TYR A 20 25.24 23.84 17.40
N VAL A 21 26.19 23.09 17.98
CA VAL A 21 25.94 22.27 19.16
C VAL A 21 25.57 23.13 20.35
N HIS A 22 26.23 24.27 20.56
CA HIS A 22 25.88 25.18 21.66
C HIS A 22 24.46 25.73 21.55
N GLU A 23 24.01 26.07 20.33
CA GLU A 23 22.69 26.67 20.07
C GLU A 23 21.55 25.65 20.00
N HIS A 24 21.82 24.42 19.58
CA HIS A 24 20.78 23.43 19.25
C HIS A 24 20.81 22.16 20.11
N ALA A 25 21.75 22.01 21.04
CA ALA A 25 21.76 20.86 21.92
C ALA A 25 20.64 20.90 22.96
N TYR A 26 20.14 19.73 23.32
CA TYR A 26 19.14 19.53 24.35
C TYR A 26 19.57 18.42 25.32
N PRO A 27 19.11 18.47 26.59
CA PRO A 27 19.51 17.52 27.60
C PRO A 27 18.66 16.25 27.54
N VAL A 28 19.29 15.07 27.55
CA VAL A 28 18.64 13.76 27.65
C VAL A 28 18.98 13.10 29.01
N PRO A 29 18.02 12.55 29.76
CA PRO A 29 18.29 11.87 31.03
C PRO A 29 19.17 10.62 30.89
N TRP A 30 20.11 10.43 31.82
CA TRP A 30 20.94 9.21 31.87
C TRP A 30 20.12 7.93 32.04
N SER A 31 18.98 8.03 32.73
CA SER A 31 18.06 6.91 32.95
C SER A 31 17.46 6.34 31.66
N ARG A 32 17.50 7.08 30.54
CA ARG A 32 17.00 6.61 29.25
C ARG A 32 17.95 5.63 28.57
N TYR A 33 19.24 5.68 28.87
CA TYR A 33 20.25 4.77 28.32
C TYR A 33 20.21 3.45 29.08
N SER A 34 19.35 2.53 28.65
CA SER A 34 19.18 1.21 29.25
C SER A 34 19.55 0.09 28.27
N ALA A 35 19.43 -1.17 28.71
CA ALA A 35 19.60 -2.33 27.82
C ALA A 35 18.40 -2.51 26.86
N GLU A 36 17.26 -1.91 27.18
CA GLU A 36 16.08 -1.86 26.32
C GLU A 36 16.27 -0.81 25.21
N PRO A 37 15.48 -0.87 24.12
CA PRO A 37 15.49 0.18 23.10
C PRO A 37 15.36 1.58 23.73
N TRP A 38 16.32 2.44 23.43
CA TRP A 38 16.43 3.78 23.99
C TRP A 38 16.36 4.84 22.89
N SER A 39 15.88 6.03 23.26
CA SER A 39 15.63 7.14 22.33
C SER A 39 16.59 8.31 22.58
N LEU A 40 17.02 8.97 21.50
CA LEU A 40 17.75 10.23 21.56
C LEU A 40 16.86 11.46 21.33
N GLU A 41 15.55 11.26 21.22
CA GLU A 41 14.60 12.37 21.00
C GLU A 41 14.62 13.38 22.16
N PRO A 42 14.27 14.66 21.89
CA PRO A 42 14.05 15.65 22.93
C PRO A 42 13.09 15.13 24.02
N PRO A 43 13.29 15.46 25.31
CA PRO A 43 12.44 14.99 26.40
C PRO A 43 10.94 15.21 26.18
N GLU A 44 10.55 16.34 25.61
CA GLU A 44 9.14 16.62 25.31
C GLU A 44 8.57 15.69 24.21
N VAL A 45 9.37 15.32 23.20
CA VAL A 45 8.95 14.39 22.14
C VAL A 45 8.84 12.97 22.66
N ASP A 46 9.78 12.55 23.50
CA ASP A 46 9.75 11.25 24.16
C ASP A 46 8.52 11.13 25.08
N THR A 47 8.19 12.20 25.81
CA THR A 47 6.97 12.28 26.64
C THR A 47 5.72 12.13 25.78
N LEU A 48 5.66 12.80 24.62
CA LEU A 48 4.57 12.64 23.67
C LEU A 48 4.45 11.19 23.15
N MET A 49 5.58 10.55 22.82
CA MET A 49 5.57 9.13 22.42
C MET A 49 5.06 8.22 23.53
N GLN A 50 5.40 8.51 24.79
CA GLN A 50 4.89 7.77 25.94
C GLN A 50 3.38 7.99 26.13
N ARG A 51 2.89 9.23 26.01
CA ARG A 51 1.45 9.54 26.03
C ARG A 51 0.68 8.76 24.96
N ILE A 52 1.20 8.71 23.73
CA ILE A 52 0.59 7.92 22.65
C ILE A 52 0.50 6.43 23.03
N ARG A 53 1.51 5.87 23.71
CA ARG A 53 1.46 4.48 24.20
C ARG A 53 0.47 4.29 25.35
N ASP A 54 0.49 5.19 26.33
CA ASP A 54 -0.30 5.08 27.56
C ASP A 54 -1.81 5.16 27.30
N HIS A 55 -2.23 5.95 26.30
CA HIS A 55 -3.63 6.06 25.89
C HIS A 55 -4.07 4.97 24.90
N GLY A 56 -3.14 4.14 24.40
CA GLY A 56 -3.43 3.18 23.34
C GLY A 56 -3.44 1.72 23.80
N VAL A 57 -4.34 0.93 23.23
CA VAL A 57 -4.35 -0.52 23.31
C VAL A 57 -3.58 -1.08 22.10
N PRO A 58 -2.75 -2.13 22.25
CA PRO A 58 -2.07 -2.76 21.11
C PRO A 58 -3.04 -3.13 19.97
N LEU A 59 -2.71 -2.78 18.72
CA LEU A 59 -3.57 -2.97 17.55
C LEU A 59 -4.15 -4.38 17.42
N ALA A 60 -3.35 -5.42 17.70
CA ALA A 60 -3.84 -6.80 17.64
C ALA A 60 -4.84 -7.15 18.74
N GLU A 61 -4.72 -6.52 19.90
CA GLU A 61 -5.69 -6.64 21.00
C GLU A 61 -6.95 -5.84 20.69
N PHE A 62 -6.80 -4.59 20.25
CA PHE A 62 -7.90 -3.71 19.86
C PHE A 62 -8.80 -4.35 18.79
N LEU A 63 -8.20 -4.97 17.78
CA LEU A 63 -8.94 -5.65 16.70
C LEU A 63 -9.35 -7.10 17.02
N GLY A 64 -8.78 -7.71 18.07
CA GLY A 64 -8.96 -9.13 18.36
C GLY A 64 -8.43 -10.09 17.29
N VAL A 65 -7.64 -9.61 16.32
CA VAL A 65 -7.06 -10.40 15.21
C VAL A 65 -5.59 -10.07 15.02
N LYS A 66 -4.84 -10.96 14.36
CA LYS A 66 -3.45 -10.74 13.98
C LYS A 66 -3.33 -10.63 12.46
N PRO A 67 -2.29 -9.94 11.94
CA PRO A 67 -2.10 -9.85 10.51
C PRO A 67 -1.64 -11.19 9.94
N VAL A 68 -2.11 -11.51 8.75
CA VAL A 68 -1.55 -12.56 7.89
C VAL A 68 -0.75 -11.92 6.76
N TYR A 69 -0.03 -12.74 6.00
CA TYR A 69 0.85 -12.27 4.92
C TYR A 69 0.22 -12.56 3.56
N GLY A 70 0.62 -11.82 2.52
CA GLY A 70 0.30 -12.20 1.15
C GLY A 70 0.90 -13.55 0.75
N ILE A 71 0.62 -14.00 -0.47
CA ILE A 71 1.02 -15.33 -0.95
C ILE A 71 2.40 -15.30 -1.59
N LYS A 72 3.29 -16.19 -1.12
CA LYS A 72 4.57 -16.46 -1.76
C LYS A 72 4.39 -17.55 -2.82
N THR A 73 4.60 -17.20 -4.09
CA THR A 73 4.46 -18.15 -5.21
C THR A 73 5.66 -19.09 -5.35
N GLY A 74 6.85 -18.66 -4.89
CA GLY A 74 8.12 -19.36 -5.12
C GLY A 74 8.59 -19.34 -6.58
N PHE A 75 7.76 -18.95 -7.54
CA PHE A 75 8.12 -18.81 -8.95
C PHE A 75 7.09 -17.96 -9.74
N ASN A 76 7.25 -16.64 -9.70
CA ASN A 76 6.25 -15.68 -10.21
C ASN A 76 5.81 -15.91 -11.67
N GLU A 77 6.73 -16.24 -12.58
CA GLU A 77 6.43 -16.44 -14.02
C GLU A 77 5.33 -17.49 -14.27
N ALA A 78 5.15 -18.46 -13.38
CA ALA A 78 4.14 -19.51 -13.53
C ALA A 78 2.77 -19.16 -12.91
N PHE A 79 2.73 -18.23 -11.95
CA PHE A 79 1.51 -17.96 -11.15
C PHE A 79 0.97 -16.55 -11.32
N LEU A 80 1.80 -15.59 -11.73
CA LEU A 80 1.41 -14.20 -11.89
C LEU A 80 1.31 -13.90 -13.38
N ILE A 81 0.10 -13.61 -13.84
CA ILE A 81 -0.22 -13.43 -15.26
C ILE A 81 -0.88 -12.08 -15.51
N ASP A 82 -0.81 -11.62 -16.75
CA ASP A 82 -1.52 -10.43 -17.21
C ASP A 82 -2.93 -10.76 -17.68
N ASP A 83 -3.70 -9.72 -18.01
CA ASP A 83 -5.07 -9.85 -18.46
C ASP A 83 -5.21 -10.60 -19.80
N SER A 84 -4.20 -10.48 -20.67
CA SER A 84 -4.17 -11.16 -21.97
C SER A 84 -4.05 -12.68 -21.80
N THR A 85 -3.12 -13.12 -20.95
CA THR A 85 -2.90 -14.53 -20.61
C THR A 85 -4.13 -15.11 -19.89
N ARG A 86 -4.69 -14.37 -18.93
CA ARG A 86 -5.93 -14.78 -18.25
C ARG A 86 -7.07 -15.01 -19.25
N THR A 87 -7.27 -14.06 -20.17
CA THR A 87 -8.36 -14.13 -21.15
C THR A 87 -8.19 -15.34 -22.06
N ALA A 88 -6.96 -15.63 -22.50
CA ALA A 88 -6.67 -16.83 -23.29
C ALA A 88 -6.95 -18.13 -22.52
N LEU A 89 -6.48 -18.23 -21.27
CA LEU A 89 -6.71 -19.40 -20.42
C LEU A 89 -8.19 -19.67 -20.20
N ILE A 90 -8.98 -18.65 -19.86
CA ILE A 90 -10.42 -18.78 -19.60
C ILE A 90 -11.22 -19.08 -20.88
N ARG A 91 -10.82 -18.51 -22.01
CA ARG A 91 -11.45 -18.81 -23.31
C ARG A 91 -11.29 -20.29 -23.66
N ASP A 92 -10.09 -20.83 -23.45
CA ASP A 92 -9.77 -22.20 -23.82
C ASP A 92 -10.24 -23.21 -22.75
N ASP A 93 -10.35 -22.77 -21.49
CA ASP A 93 -10.86 -23.54 -20.35
C ASP A 93 -11.60 -22.63 -19.36
N PRO A 94 -12.95 -22.55 -19.45
CA PRO A 94 -13.76 -21.69 -18.58
C PRO A 94 -13.59 -21.98 -17.08
N GLY A 95 -13.22 -23.21 -16.70
CA GLY A 95 -12.99 -23.58 -15.30
C GLY A 95 -11.82 -22.83 -14.66
N CYS A 96 -10.87 -22.34 -15.45
CA CYS A 96 -9.76 -21.53 -14.95
C CYS A 96 -10.22 -20.22 -14.28
N ALA A 97 -11.40 -19.70 -14.60
CA ALA A 97 -11.92 -18.47 -14.02
C ALA A 97 -12.06 -18.53 -12.49
N GLU A 98 -12.33 -19.71 -11.93
CA GLU A 98 -12.51 -19.89 -10.49
C GLU A 98 -11.19 -19.78 -9.72
N ILE A 99 -10.07 -20.21 -10.33
CA ILE A 99 -8.75 -20.26 -9.70
C ILE A 99 -7.87 -19.05 -10.06
N ILE A 100 -8.24 -18.24 -11.05
CA ILE A 100 -7.52 -17.02 -11.41
C ILE A 100 -8.14 -15.83 -10.70
N LYS A 101 -7.42 -15.27 -9.71
CA LYS A 101 -7.90 -14.20 -8.83
C LYS A 101 -7.11 -12.90 -9.00
N PRO A 102 -7.70 -11.72 -8.75
CA PRO A 102 -6.97 -10.46 -8.82
C PRO A 102 -5.72 -10.48 -7.92
N TYR A 103 -4.61 -9.95 -8.43
CA TYR A 103 -3.34 -9.89 -7.73
C TYR A 103 -2.79 -8.47 -7.63
N LEU A 104 -2.33 -8.10 -6.44
CA LEU A 104 -1.71 -6.82 -6.15
C LEU A 104 -0.27 -6.97 -5.68
N ARG A 105 0.62 -6.22 -6.30
CA ARG A 105 2.01 -6.04 -5.86
C ARG A 105 2.05 -4.99 -4.75
N GLY A 106 3.19 -4.91 -4.05
CA GLY A 106 3.39 -3.90 -3.01
C GLY A 106 3.16 -2.46 -3.51
N GLN A 107 3.58 -2.15 -4.74
CA GLN A 107 3.37 -0.83 -5.33
C GLN A 107 1.90 -0.53 -5.68
N ASP A 108 1.05 -1.54 -5.78
CA ASP A 108 -0.37 -1.40 -6.12
C ASP A 108 -1.19 -1.11 -4.84
N ILE A 109 -0.61 -1.28 -3.64
CA ILE A 109 -1.24 -0.91 -2.35
C ILE A 109 -1.01 0.59 -2.13
N LYS A 110 -2.09 1.39 -2.26
CA LYS A 110 -2.05 2.83 -2.07
C LYS A 110 -2.77 3.22 -0.78
N ARG A 111 -2.50 4.44 -0.30
CA ARG A 111 -3.20 5.02 0.84
C ARG A 111 -4.71 5.02 0.56
N TRP A 112 -5.50 4.70 1.58
CA TRP A 112 -6.96 4.52 1.55
C TRP A 112 -7.43 3.28 0.77
N GLY A 113 -6.99 3.06 -0.47
CA GLY A 113 -7.46 1.93 -1.27
C GLY A 113 -6.40 1.36 -2.21
N PRO A 114 -6.39 0.04 -2.45
CA PRO A 114 -5.52 -0.56 -3.46
C PRO A 114 -5.90 -0.11 -4.88
N ASP A 115 -4.91 0.04 -5.77
CA ASP A 115 -5.11 0.36 -7.19
C ASP A 115 -4.67 -0.82 -8.07
N TRP A 116 -5.62 -1.71 -8.37
CA TRP A 116 -5.36 -2.93 -9.13
C TRP A 116 -5.00 -2.64 -10.60
N GLN A 117 -3.91 -3.26 -11.08
CA GLN A 117 -3.30 -2.98 -12.39
C GLN A 117 -3.57 -4.08 -13.44
N GLY A 118 -4.68 -4.82 -13.33
CA GLY A 118 -4.99 -5.89 -14.30
C GLY A 118 -4.08 -7.11 -14.21
N LEU A 119 -3.46 -7.34 -13.04
CA LEU A 119 -2.62 -8.50 -12.77
C LEU A 119 -3.40 -9.58 -12.02
N TRP A 120 -3.06 -10.83 -12.29
CA TRP A 120 -3.81 -11.97 -11.78
C TRP A 120 -2.88 -13.03 -11.20
N MET A 121 -3.38 -13.75 -10.19
CA MET A 121 -2.73 -14.90 -9.59
C MET A 121 -3.51 -16.17 -9.93
N ILE A 122 -2.82 -17.19 -10.39
CA ILE A 122 -3.33 -18.56 -10.46
C ILE A 122 -3.22 -19.16 -9.06
N VAL A 123 -4.35 -19.45 -8.42
CA VAL A 123 -4.43 -19.94 -7.03
C VAL A 123 -4.68 -21.45 -7.02
N LEU A 124 -3.64 -22.21 -7.39
CA LEU A 124 -3.62 -23.67 -7.23
C LEU A 124 -3.23 -24.01 -5.79
N LYS A 125 -4.21 -24.07 -4.88
CA LYS A 125 -4.02 -24.44 -3.46
C LYS A 125 -3.34 -25.81 -3.32
N SER A 126 -2.68 -26.05 -2.20
CA SER A 126 -2.00 -27.32 -1.95
C SER A 126 -3.03 -28.45 -1.80
N SER A 127 -2.76 -29.64 -2.34
CA SER A 127 -3.57 -30.83 -2.02
C SER A 127 -3.52 -31.23 -0.52
N GLY A 128 -2.71 -30.53 0.28
CA GLY A 128 -2.71 -30.64 1.74
C GLY A 128 -3.82 -29.85 2.45
N ASP A 129 -4.36 -28.80 1.83
CA ASP A 129 -5.39 -27.93 2.41
C ASP A 129 -6.60 -27.71 1.49
N HIS A 130 -6.59 -28.30 0.30
CA HIS A 130 -7.69 -28.28 -0.65
C HIS A 130 -7.84 -29.63 -1.35
N VAL A 131 -9.07 -30.05 -1.61
CA VAL A 131 -9.36 -31.32 -2.29
C VAL A 131 -9.56 -31.06 -3.77
N TRP A 132 -8.58 -31.46 -4.57
CA TRP A 132 -8.63 -31.44 -6.03
C TRP A 132 -8.95 -32.83 -6.61
N PRO A 133 -9.38 -32.92 -7.88
CA PRO A 133 -9.52 -34.20 -8.58
C PRO A 133 -8.24 -35.05 -8.61
N TRP A 134 -7.07 -34.44 -8.44
CA TRP A 134 -5.77 -35.11 -8.42
C TRP A 134 -5.22 -35.41 -7.01
N SER A 135 -5.86 -34.94 -5.93
CA SER A 135 -5.31 -35.02 -4.58
C SER A 135 -5.05 -36.45 -4.08
N HIS A 136 -5.77 -37.43 -4.61
CA HIS A 136 -5.66 -38.85 -4.29
C HIS A 136 -5.31 -39.73 -5.50
N ALA A 137 -4.90 -39.11 -6.61
CA ALA A 137 -4.66 -39.83 -7.87
C ALA A 137 -3.26 -40.48 -7.97
N GLY A 138 -2.41 -40.35 -6.94
CA GLY A 138 -1.07 -40.95 -6.95
C GLY A 138 -0.25 -40.53 -8.16
N ASP A 139 0.30 -41.50 -8.89
CA ASP A 139 1.10 -41.27 -10.10
C ASP A 139 0.28 -40.65 -11.26
N ASP A 140 -1.05 -40.81 -11.26
CA ASP A 140 -1.95 -40.23 -12.26
C ASP A 140 -2.34 -38.76 -11.97
N ALA A 141 -1.80 -38.17 -10.91
CA ALA A 141 -2.15 -36.81 -10.50
C ALA A 141 -1.90 -35.76 -11.60
N GLU A 142 -0.80 -35.88 -12.35
CA GLU A 142 -0.53 -34.94 -13.43
C GLU A 142 -1.51 -35.12 -14.61
N ALA A 143 -1.89 -36.36 -14.94
CA ALA A 143 -2.89 -36.63 -15.97
C ALA A 143 -4.27 -36.10 -15.55
N ALA A 144 -4.61 -36.21 -14.26
CA ALA A 144 -5.82 -35.61 -13.69
C ALA A 144 -5.77 -34.07 -13.75
N PHE A 145 -4.63 -33.44 -13.45
CA PHE A 145 -4.46 -31.99 -13.62
C PHE A 145 -4.61 -31.57 -15.10
N ALA A 146 -3.94 -32.27 -16.03
CA ALA A 146 -4.04 -31.99 -17.47
C ALA A 146 -5.46 -32.17 -18.04
N ARG A 147 -6.26 -33.08 -17.46
CA ARG A 147 -7.68 -33.23 -17.83
C ARG A 147 -8.57 -32.17 -17.20
N THR A 148 -8.27 -31.74 -15.97
CA THR A 148 -9.07 -30.77 -15.23
C THR A 148 -8.85 -29.35 -15.74
N TYR A 149 -7.59 -28.99 -16.00
CA TYR A 149 -7.19 -27.68 -16.50
C TYR A 149 -6.22 -27.78 -17.69
N PRO A 150 -6.68 -28.19 -18.90
CA PRO A 150 -5.80 -28.49 -20.03
C PRO A 150 -4.95 -27.30 -20.49
N SER A 151 -5.55 -26.10 -20.59
CA SER A 151 -4.86 -24.89 -21.06
C SER A 151 -3.79 -24.45 -20.05
N LEU A 152 -4.12 -24.50 -18.75
CA LEU A 152 -3.21 -24.16 -17.67
C LEU A 152 -2.07 -25.17 -17.55
N HIS A 153 -2.35 -26.47 -17.65
CA HIS A 153 -1.30 -27.50 -17.68
C HIS A 153 -0.35 -27.28 -18.84
N ALA A 154 -0.86 -27.04 -20.05
CA ALA A 154 -0.04 -26.75 -21.22
C ALA A 154 0.85 -25.51 -21.03
N GLN A 155 0.35 -24.46 -20.37
CA GLN A 155 1.13 -23.26 -20.05
C GLN A 155 2.22 -23.53 -18.99
N MET A 156 1.92 -24.32 -17.95
CA MET A 156 2.85 -24.58 -16.85
C MET A 156 3.86 -25.69 -17.16
N LYS A 157 3.55 -26.63 -18.05
CA LYS A 157 4.39 -27.79 -18.37
C LYS A 157 5.80 -27.42 -18.86
N PRO A 158 6.01 -26.41 -19.74
CA PRO A 158 7.34 -25.94 -20.11
C PRO A 158 8.18 -25.45 -18.91
N LEU A 159 7.52 -25.06 -17.81
CA LEU A 159 8.14 -24.53 -16.61
C LEU A 159 8.38 -25.60 -15.53
N GLN A 160 7.97 -26.86 -15.76
CA GLN A 160 7.99 -27.94 -14.76
C GLN A 160 9.34 -28.09 -14.05
N ALA A 161 10.45 -28.13 -14.80
CA ALA A 161 11.78 -28.33 -14.21
C ALA A 161 12.15 -27.22 -13.20
N ARG A 162 11.69 -25.98 -13.41
CA ARG A 162 11.88 -24.86 -12.49
C ARG A 162 10.89 -24.93 -11.33
N LEU A 163 9.64 -25.30 -11.61
CA LEU A 163 8.59 -25.49 -10.60
C LEU A 163 8.93 -26.58 -9.59
N MET A 164 9.48 -27.71 -10.03
CA MET A 164 9.92 -28.81 -9.16
C MET A 164 11.02 -28.38 -8.18
N LYS A 165 11.89 -27.43 -8.58
CA LYS A 165 12.98 -26.90 -7.74
C LYS A 165 12.50 -25.96 -6.64
N ARG A 166 11.25 -25.51 -6.66
CA ARG A 166 10.70 -24.69 -5.57
C ARG A 166 10.75 -25.45 -4.25
N GLN A 167 11.23 -24.76 -3.21
CA GLN A 167 11.12 -25.23 -1.83
C GLN A 167 9.69 -25.02 -1.31
N ASP A 168 9.14 -23.82 -1.53
CA ASP A 168 7.77 -23.45 -1.16
C ASP A 168 6.76 -23.96 -2.19
N LYS A 169 6.42 -25.25 -2.19
CA LYS A 169 5.36 -25.85 -3.04
C LYS A 169 4.44 -26.77 -2.27
N GLY A 170 3.27 -27.05 -2.85
CA GLY A 170 2.31 -28.02 -2.33
C GLY A 170 2.79 -29.46 -2.54
N ARG A 171 1.85 -30.41 -2.57
CA ARG A 171 2.19 -31.83 -2.80
C ARG A 171 2.71 -32.04 -4.22
N PHE A 172 2.14 -31.32 -5.17
CA PHE A 172 2.50 -31.42 -6.58
C PHE A 172 3.24 -30.17 -7.08
N TRP A 173 4.02 -30.32 -8.16
CA TRP A 173 4.89 -29.25 -8.65
C TRP A 173 4.15 -28.01 -9.17
N TRP A 174 2.88 -28.17 -9.57
CA TRP A 174 2.01 -27.08 -10.01
C TRP A 174 1.32 -26.32 -8.87
N GLU A 175 1.38 -26.83 -7.63
CA GLU A 175 0.64 -26.25 -6.50
C GLU A 175 1.45 -25.16 -5.77
N LEU A 176 0.74 -24.17 -5.24
CA LEU A 176 1.25 -23.28 -4.20
C LEU A 176 1.48 -24.07 -2.90
N ARG A 177 2.32 -23.52 -2.01
CA ARG A 177 2.50 -24.08 -0.66
C ARG A 177 1.18 -24.06 0.12
N SER A 178 1.08 -24.89 1.16
CA SER A 178 -0.07 -24.85 2.04
C SER A 178 -0.20 -23.50 2.77
N CYS A 179 -1.43 -23.09 2.98
CA CYS A 179 -1.84 -21.83 3.59
C CYS A 179 -3.20 -22.02 4.29
N ASP A 180 -3.23 -21.76 5.60
CA ASP A 180 -4.39 -21.92 6.48
C ASP A 180 -5.30 -20.68 6.53
N TYR A 181 -4.89 -19.56 5.93
CA TYR A 181 -5.60 -18.28 5.99
C TYR A 181 -6.18 -17.83 4.64
N TYR A 182 -6.41 -18.74 3.69
CA TYR A 182 -7.00 -18.38 2.38
C TYR A 182 -8.33 -17.61 2.50
N ALA A 183 -9.15 -17.90 3.50
CA ALA A 183 -10.44 -17.22 3.71
C ALA A 183 -10.28 -15.72 3.98
N VAL A 184 -9.15 -15.27 4.56
CA VAL A 184 -8.90 -13.85 4.85
C VAL A 184 -8.90 -13.00 3.57
N PHE A 185 -8.49 -13.56 2.43
CA PHE A 185 -8.47 -12.82 1.17
C PHE A 185 -9.89 -12.48 0.65
N ASP A 186 -10.92 -13.19 1.11
CA ASP A 186 -12.32 -12.96 0.75
C ASP A 186 -13.05 -12.03 1.74
N HIS A 187 -12.44 -11.71 2.88
CA HIS A 187 -13.02 -10.82 3.88
C HIS A 187 -12.57 -9.36 3.70
N PRO A 188 -13.34 -8.39 4.25
CA PRO A 188 -12.86 -7.03 4.44
C PRO A 188 -11.52 -7.02 5.18
N LYS A 189 -10.61 -6.18 4.70
CA LYS A 189 -9.24 -6.16 5.21
C LYS A 189 -8.56 -4.81 5.07
N ILE A 190 -7.79 -4.46 6.09
CA ILE A 190 -6.78 -3.40 6.03
C ILE A 190 -5.46 -4.03 5.60
N VAL A 191 -4.80 -3.44 4.60
CA VAL A 191 -3.58 -3.96 3.97
C VAL A 191 -2.49 -2.91 4.01
N HIS A 192 -1.27 -3.32 4.34
CA HIS A 192 -0.07 -2.50 4.23
C HIS A 192 1.14 -3.32 3.74
N THR A 193 2.21 -2.65 3.34
CA THR A 193 3.47 -3.28 2.95
C THR A 193 4.47 -3.29 4.10
N ASP A 194 5.43 -4.23 4.05
CA ASP A 194 6.61 -4.23 4.94
C ASP A 194 7.40 -2.93 4.80
N ILE A 195 7.71 -2.52 3.57
CA ILE A 195 8.47 -1.30 3.33
C ILE A 195 7.50 -0.16 3.05
N ALA A 196 7.56 0.90 3.85
CA ALA A 196 6.71 2.08 3.73
C ALA A 196 7.54 3.36 3.69
N TRP A 197 7.34 4.17 2.65
CA TRP A 197 7.92 5.53 2.59
C TRP A 197 6.98 6.59 3.15
N ARG A 198 5.68 6.29 3.26
CA ARG A 198 4.62 7.18 3.75
C ARG A 198 3.59 6.33 4.49
N ALA A 199 2.69 6.97 5.23
CA ALA A 199 1.51 6.30 5.78
C ALA A 199 0.59 5.85 4.63
N GLN A 200 0.64 4.56 4.33
CA GLN A 200 -0.02 3.92 3.19
C GLN A 200 -0.72 2.63 3.64
N PHE A 201 -1.76 2.79 4.42
CA PHE A 201 -2.69 1.70 4.75
C PHE A 201 -3.88 1.79 3.81
N ALA A 202 -4.26 0.65 3.25
CA ALA A 202 -5.34 0.51 2.27
C ALA A 202 -6.45 -0.34 2.86
N PHE A 203 -7.68 -0.10 2.45
CA PHE A 203 -8.81 -0.96 2.78
C PHE A 203 -9.39 -1.60 1.51
N SER A 204 -9.77 -2.87 1.62
CA SER A 204 -10.37 -3.62 0.53
C SER A 204 -11.45 -4.56 1.05
N LYS A 205 -12.63 -4.51 0.43
CA LYS A 205 -13.70 -5.51 0.61
C LYS A 205 -13.66 -6.61 -0.45
N GLU A 206 -12.91 -6.40 -1.53
CA GLU A 206 -12.87 -7.29 -2.69
C GLU A 206 -11.97 -8.49 -2.47
N THR A 207 -12.37 -9.64 -3.03
CA THR A 207 -11.48 -10.82 -3.13
C THR A 207 -10.25 -10.46 -3.96
N SER A 208 -9.08 -10.47 -3.31
CA SER A 208 -7.82 -10.13 -3.95
C SER A 208 -6.65 -10.77 -3.23
N PHE A 209 -5.63 -11.15 -3.99
CA PHE A 209 -4.40 -11.75 -3.50
C PHE A 209 -3.27 -10.72 -3.55
N PHE A 210 -2.34 -10.81 -2.59
CA PHE A 210 -1.30 -9.82 -2.40
C PHE A 210 0.08 -10.48 -2.41
N VAL A 211 1.10 -9.70 -2.77
CA VAL A 211 2.50 -10.13 -2.64
C VAL A 211 2.82 -10.50 -1.19
N ASN A 212 3.71 -11.48 -0.99
CA ASN A 212 4.08 -11.97 0.34
C ASN A 212 4.71 -10.93 1.29
N THR A 213 5.11 -9.76 0.78
CA THR A 213 5.62 -8.62 1.56
C THR A 213 4.52 -7.63 1.96
N SER A 214 3.26 -8.03 1.82
CA SER A 214 2.08 -7.33 2.29
C SER A 214 1.49 -8.04 3.51
N TYR A 215 0.99 -7.26 4.46
CA TYR A 215 0.31 -7.71 5.66
C TYR A 215 -1.17 -7.35 5.57
N LEU A 216 -2.04 -8.27 5.97
CA LEU A 216 -3.49 -8.16 5.87
C LEU A 216 -4.11 -8.37 7.25
N TRP A 217 -4.88 -7.39 7.68
CA TRP A 217 -5.69 -7.43 8.90
C TRP A 217 -7.13 -7.70 8.50
N SER A 218 -7.69 -8.83 8.92
CA SER A 218 -9.08 -9.20 8.62
C SER A 218 -10.05 -8.38 9.49
N THR A 219 -10.35 -7.16 9.06
CA THR A 219 -11.19 -6.19 9.76
C THR A 219 -11.82 -5.20 8.78
N ASP A 220 -12.97 -4.67 9.15
CA ASP A 220 -13.67 -3.54 8.54
C ASP A 220 -13.71 -2.29 9.44
N ASP A 221 -12.93 -2.27 10.53
CA ASP A 221 -12.84 -1.11 11.43
C ASP A 221 -12.18 0.09 10.70
N LEU A 222 -13.01 1.02 10.23
CA LEU A 222 -12.57 2.21 9.51
C LEU A 222 -11.94 3.27 10.43
N TYR A 223 -12.25 3.26 11.72
CA TYR A 223 -11.58 4.12 12.70
C TYR A 223 -10.08 3.78 12.77
N VAL A 224 -9.75 2.49 12.87
CA VAL A 224 -8.36 2.01 12.84
C VAL A 224 -7.66 2.42 11.55
N LEU A 225 -8.33 2.33 10.39
CA LEU A 225 -7.75 2.80 9.12
C LEU A 225 -7.43 4.30 9.16
N GLY A 226 -8.32 5.11 9.75
CA GLY A 226 -8.11 6.54 9.97
C GLY A 226 -6.90 6.82 10.85
N VAL A 227 -6.79 6.14 12.00
CA VAL A 227 -5.63 6.22 12.91
C VAL A 227 -4.34 5.84 12.19
N LEU A 228 -4.30 4.70 11.49
CA LEU A 228 -3.10 4.20 10.82
C LEU A 228 -2.58 5.12 9.71
N ASN A 229 -3.46 5.90 9.08
CA ASN A 229 -3.09 6.88 8.06
C ASN A 229 -2.88 8.30 8.61
N SER A 230 -3.08 8.54 9.92
CA SER A 230 -2.96 9.86 10.54
C SER A 230 -1.49 10.36 10.63
N PRO A 231 -1.28 11.68 10.72
CA PRO A 231 0.02 12.25 11.04
C PRO A 231 0.58 11.76 12.38
N LEU A 232 -0.27 11.62 13.41
CA LEU A 232 0.10 11.11 14.73
C LEU A 232 0.72 9.71 14.63
N MET A 233 0.05 8.79 13.95
CA MET A 233 0.58 7.43 13.80
C MET A 233 1.84 7.39 12.94
N TRP A 234 1.95 8.24 11.92
CA TRP A 234 3.20 8.35 11.16
C TRP A 234 4.36 8.88 12.02
N ALA A 235 4.11 9.88 12.87
CA ALA A 235 5.09 10.42 13.81
C ALA A 235 5.55 9.37 14.83
N PHE A 236 4.63 8.50 15.26
CA PHE A 236 4.95 7.36 16.12
C PHE A 236 5.76 6.29 15.37
N LEU A 237 5.31 5.87 14.20
CA LEU A 237 5.98 4.87 13.36
C LEU A 237 7.41 5.29 13.01
N TRP A 238 7.62 6.55 12.64
CA TRP A 238 8.95 7.08 12.33
C TRP A 238 9.93 6.94 13.50
N ARG A 239 9.46 6.98 14.74
CA ARG A 239 10.34 6.91 15.92
C ARG A 239 10.53 5.50 16.45
N ASN A 240 9.70 4.56 16.01
CA ASN A 240 9.61 3.21 16.59
C ASN A 240 9.86 2.09 15.58
N ALA A 241 9.73 2.35 14.29
CA ALA A 241 10.00 1.37 13.25
C ALA A 241 11.50 1.26 12.98
N GLN A 242 11.92 0.11 12.43
CA GLN A 242 13.28 -0.01 11.91
C GLN A 242 13.38 0.77 10.59
N HIS A 243 14.42 1.60 10.47
CA HIS A 243 14.73 2.32 9.24
C HIS A 243 15.55 1.45 8.30
N GLY A 244 15.07 1.34 7.06
CA GLY A 244 15.74 0.71 5.95
C GLY A 244 16.47 1.73 5.08
N LYS A 245 16.83 1.32 3.86
CA LYS A 245 17.47 2.18 2.88
C LYS A 245 16.60 3.42 2.57
N ASP A 246 17.24 4.58 2.45
CA ASP A 246 16.60 5.87 2.12
C ASP A 246 15.47 6.27 3.08
N GLU A 247 15.64 5.93 4.37
CA GLU A 247 14.68 6.20 5.44
C GLU A 247 13.28 5.63 5.13
N ALA A 248 13.23 4.44 4.53
CA ALA A 248 12.00 3.68 4.41
C ALA A 248 11.73 2.93 5.72
N LEU A 249 10.54 2.99 6.26
CA LEU A 249 10.18 2.28 7.49
C LEU A 249 9.89 0.81 7.19
N ARG A 250 10.34 -0.08 8.08
CA ARG A 250 10.00 -1.51 8.09
C ARG A 250 8.85 -1.76 9.06
N LEU A 251 7.65 -1.91 8.51
CA LEU A 251 6.41 -2.20 9.22
C LEU A 251 6.25 -3.72 9.39
N PHE A 252 7.20 -4.34 10.10
CA PHE A 252 7.10 -5.75 10.44
C PHE A 252 5.85 -6.03 11.28
N SER A 253 5.28 -7.24 11.13
CA SER A 253 4.16 -7.68 11.97
C SER A 253 4.45 -7.55 13.47
N THR A 254 5.69 -7.77 13.90
CA THR A 254 6.11 -7.66 15.31
C THR A 254 5.97 -6.24 15.86
N LEU A 255 6.12 -5.22 15.01
CA LEU A 255 5.84 -3.82 15.36
C LEU A 255 4.36 -3.49 15.20
N THR A 256 3.75 -3.90 14.08
CA THR A 256 2.39 -3.46 13.78
C THR A 256 1.36 -4.00 14.76
N VAL A 257 1.57 -5.21 15.30
CA VAL A 257 0.70 -5.78 16.35
C VAL A 257 0.68 -5.00 17.65
N SER A 258 1.73 -4.22 17.93
CA SER A 258 1.88 -3.42 19.14
C SER A 258 1.66 -1.92 18.91
N LEU A 259 1.12 -1.51 17.75
CA LEU A 259 0.81 -0.10 17.54
C LEU A 259 -0.28 0.33 18.54
N PRO A 260 -0.08 1.43 19.28
CA PRO A 260 -1.04 1.88 20.27
C PRO A 260 -2.23 2.53 19.57
N ILE A 261 -3.43 1.99 19.75
CA ILE A 261 -4.69 2.51 19.21
C ILE A 261 -5.53 3.01 20.37
N ALA A 262 -5.81 4.31 20.42
CA ALA A 262 -6.67 4.87 21.46
C ALA A 262 -8.12 4.42 21.28
N GLU A 263 -8.85 4.26 22.38
CA GLU A 263 -10.29 4.01 22.35
C GLU A 263 -11.05 5.33 22.10
N PRO A 264 -11.77 5.49 20.99
CA PRO A 264 -12.51 6.71 20.72
C PRO A 264 -13.83 6.75 21.50
N THR A 265 -14.36 7.95 21.75
CA THR A 265 -15.78 8.08 22.09
C THR A 265 -16.66 7.66 20.91
N PRO A 266 -17.93 7.31 21.13
CA PRO A 266 -18.85 6.96 20.04
C PRO A 266 -18.96 8.05 18.96
N GLU A 267 -18.91 9.32 19.36
CA GLU A 267 -18.98 10.48 18.47
C GLU A 267 -17.74 10.57 17.59
N ILE A 268 -16.54 10.53 18.20
CA ILE A 268 -15.26 10.57 17.47
C ILE A 268 -15.18 9.40 16.49
N ARG A 269 -15.56 8.19 16.93
CA ARG A 269 -15.57 7.00 16.06
C ARG A 269 -16.46 7.25 14.84
N THR A 270 -17.69 7.70 15.05
CA THR A 270 -18.66 7.93 13.97
C THR A 270 -18.14 8.95 12.96
N GLU A 271 -17.59 10.07 13.43
CA GLU A 271 -17.06 11.13 12.56
C GLU A 271 -15.82 10.68 11.78
N VAL A 272 -14.89 9.97 12.43
CA VAL A 272 -13.70 9.42 11.74
C VAL A 272 -14.13 8.41 10.67
N GLU A 273 -15.02 7.48 11.01
CA GLU A 273 -15.49 6.47 10.07
C GLU A 273 -16.22 7.09 8.86
N GLN A 274 -16.99 8.17 9.07
CA GLN A 274 -17.61 8.93 8.00
C GLN A 274 -16.55 9.53 7.05
N HIS A 275 -15.58 10.28 7.57
CA HIS A 275 -14.53 10.88 6.74
C HIS A 275 -13.64 9.84 6.06
N VAL A 276 -13.38 8.71 6.71
CA VAL A 276 -12.66 7.59 6.10
C VAL A 276 -13.47 6.99 4.96
N ALA A 277 -14.78 6.78 5.12
CA ALA A 277 -15.65 6.30 4.04
C ALA A 277 -15.65 7.25 2.84
N GLU A 278 -15.73 8.57 3.08
CA GLU A 278 -15.60 9.59 2.04
C GLU A 278 -14.22 9.53 1.34
N ALA A 279 -13.13 9.36 2.10
CA ALA A 279 -11.78 9.21 1.56
C ALA A 279 -11.62 7.97 0.68
N LEU A 280 -12.24 6.84 1.06
CA LEU A 280 -12.28 5.62 0.26
C LEU A 280 -13.00 5.85 -1.07
N GLU A 281 -14.16 6.50 -1.04
CA GLU A 281 -14.94 6.80 -2.24
C GLU A 281 -14.18 7.74 -3.19
N LEU A 282 -13.66 8.86 -2.67
CA LEU A 282 -12.88 9.82 -3.46
C LEU A 282 -11.66 9.17 -4.10
N THR A 283 -10.97 8.29 -3.36
CA THR A 283 -9.82 7.52 -3.85
C THR A 283 -10.24 6.57 -4.98
N GLN A 284 -11.32 5.81 -4.80
CA GLN A 284 -11.82 4.90 -5.83
C GLN A 284 -12.23 5.65 -7.10
N GLN A 285 -12.96 6.76 -6.97
CA GLN A 285 -13.35 7.61 -8.10
C GLN A 285 -12.14 8.18 -8.83
N ALA A 286 -11.11 8.63 -8.10
CA ALA A 286 -9.87 9.15 -8.69
C ALA A 286 -9.09 8.08 -9.46
N GLN A 287 -9.02 6.86 -8.92
CA GLN A 287 -8.40 5.72 -9.60
C GLN A 287 -9.18 5.32 -10.86
N THR A 288 -10.51 5.25 -10.80
CA THR A 288 -11.34 4.94 -11.97
C THR A 288 -11.17 5.98 -13.07
N ALA A 289 -11.28 7.28 -12.74
CA ALA A 289 -11.08 8.35 -13.73
C ALA A 289 -9.68 8.33 -14.34
N SER A 290 -8.65 8.02 -13.54
CA SER A 290 -7.27 7.84 -14.04
C SER A 290 -7.18 6.66 -15.01
N ARG A 291 -7.78 5.51 -14.68
CA ARG A 291 -7.78 4.33 -15.55
C ARG A 291 -8.52 4.58 -16.86
N GLU A 292 -9.66 5.28 -16.83
CA GLU A 292 -10.42 5.65 -18.03
C GLU A 292 -9.59 6.56 -18.95
N LEU A 293 -9.03 7.65 -18.42
CA LEU A 293 -8.21 8.59 -19.20
C LEU A 293 -6.97 7.91 -19.79
N LEU A 294 -6.23 7.15 -18.98
CA LEU A 294 -5.02 6.47 -19.44
C LEU A 294 -5.35 5.33 -20.41
N GLY A 295 -6.48 4.65 -20.22
CA GLY A 295 -7.00 3.64 -21.14
C GLY A 295 -7.36 4.25 -22.50
N TRP A 296 -8.04 5.39 -22.52
CA TRP A 296 -8.32 6.16 -23.73
C TRP A 296 -7.02 6.59 -24.43
N LEU A 297 -6.03 7.12 -23.69
CA LEU A 297 -4.73 7.48 -24.26
C LEU A 297 -3.99 6.28 -24.87
N ARG A 298 -4.11 5.10 -24.25
CA ARG A 298 -3.52 3.87 -24.80
C ARG A 298 -4.19 3.48 -26.11
N VAL A 299 -5.53 3.50 -26.18
CA VAL A 299 -6.28 3.07 -27.36
C VAL A 299 -6.16 4.07 -28.51
N GLU A 300 -6.40 5.36 -28.26
CA GLU A 300 -6.44 6.37 -29.32
C GLU A 300 -5.06 6.89 -29.75
N PHE A 301 -4.07 6.83 -28.86
CA PHE A 301 -2.74 7.39 -29.11
C PHE A 301 -1.60 6.38 -28.98
N GLU A 302 -1.90 5.08 -28.78
CA GLU A 302 -0.91 4.00 -28.66
C GLU A 302 0.13 4.26 -27.54
N ILE A 303 -0.29 4.95 -26.47
CA ILE A 303 0.58 5.27 -25.33
C ILE A 303 0.58 4.10 -24.34
N GLU A 304 1.48 3.14 -24.57
CA GLU A 304 1.67 2.00 -23.65
C GLU A 304 2.28 2.40 -22.30
N LYS A 305 3.11 3.44 -22.28
CA LYS A 305 3.83 3.89 -21.08
C LYS A 305 3.57 5.38 -20.81
N PRO A 306 2.51 5.73 -20.08
CA PRO A 306 2.15 7.13 -19.82
C PRO A 306 3.18 7.85 -18.96
N GLY A 307 3.84 7.14 -18.03
CA GLY A 307 4.81 7.63 -17.06
C GLY A 307 4.30 8.79 -16.20
N GLN A 308 5.18 9.31 -15.33
CA GLN A 308 4.75 10.11 -14.18
C GLN A 308 3.94 11.36 -14.54
N ARG A 309 4.32 12.10 -15.59
CA ARG A 309 3.63 13.35 -15.97
C ARG A 309 2.20 13.11 -16.44
N LEU A 310 1.94 12.08 -17.25
CA LEU A 310 0.57 11.76 -17.69
C LEU A 310 -0.24 11.08 -16.58
N THR A 311 0.41 10.34 -15.68
CA THR A 311 -0.26 9.84 -14.47
C THR A 311 -0.67 10.98 -13.53
N ASP A 312 0.11 12.07 -13.49
CA ASP A 312 -0.18 13.28 -12.71
C ASP A 312 -0.82 14.39 -13.58
N TYR A 313 -1.71 13.99 -14.49
CA TYR A 313 -2.33 14.89 -15.48
C TYR A 313 -3.05 16.10 -14.85
N ALA A 314 -3.53 15.96 -13.62
CA ALA A 314 -4.27 17.00 -12.90
C ALA A 314 -3.40 18.24 -12.59
N ASN A 315 -2.08 18.06 -12.48
CA ASN A 315 -1.11 19.14 -12.23
C ASN A 315 -0.55 19.76 -13.52
N LEU A 316 -0.93 19.25 -14.69
CA LEU A 316 -0.51 19.80 -15.97
C LEU A 316 -1.49 20.89 -16.45
N THR A 317 -0.96 21.86 -17.18
CA THR A 317 -1.78 22.69 -18.06
C THR A 317 -2.23 21.87 -19.27
N ALA A 318 -3.27 22.32 -19.98
CA ALA A 318 -3.73 21.63 -21.20
C ALA A 318 -2.63 21.54 -22.27
N ASP A 319 -1.79 22.58 -22.36
CA ASP A 319 -0.65 22.62 -23.29
C ASP A 319 0.46 21.64 -22.88
N ASP A 320 0.80 21.59 -21.59
CA ASP A 320 1.78 20.62 -21.07
C ASP A 320 1.31 19.18 -21.22
N PHE A 321 0.02 18.92 -20.97
CA PHE A 321 -0.59 17.62 -21.16
C PHE A 321 -0.50 17.18 -22.62
N THR A 322 -0.91 18.05 -23.54
CA THR A 322 -0.84 17.79 -24.99
C THR A 322 0.61 17.57 -25.45
N THR A 323 1.55 18.34 -24.90
CA THR A 323 2.98 18.20 -25.19
C THR A 323 3.52 16.85 -24.72
N GLU A 324 3.16 16.43 -23.51
CA GLU A 324 3.59 15.14 -22.98
C GLU A 324 2.93 13.97 -23.75
N VAL A 325 1.66 14.08 -24.15
CA VAL A 325 0.99 13.10 -25.04
C VAL A 325 1.77 12.95 -26.33
N ARG A 326 2.11 14.05 -27.02
CA ARG A 326 2.92 14.02 -28.25
C ARG A 326 4.27 13.31 -28.05
N LYS A 327 4.91 13.54 -26.91
CA LYS A 327 6.21 12.95 -26.57
C LYS A 327 6.14 11.43 -26.32
N ARG A 328 5.02 10.94 -25.79
CA ARG A 328 4.84 9.53 -25.41
C ARG A 328 4.30 8.63 -26.52
N ARG A 329 3.76 9.21 -27.59
CA ARG A 329 3.35 8.48 -28.80
C ARG A 329 4.54 7.77 -29.46
N PRO A 330 4.31 6.67 -30.21
CA PRO A 330 5.34 6.01 -30.97
C PRO A 330 6.12 6.95 -31.91
N LYS A 331 7.39 6.63 -32.17
CA LYS A 331 8.18 7.40 -33.12
C LYS A 331 7.68 7.15 -34.54
N GLY A 332 7.61 8.20 -35.35
CA GLY A 332 7.18 8.12 -36.74
C GLY A 332 5.67 8.29 -36.95
N THR A 333 4.86 8.39 -35.90
CA THR A 333 3.43 8.69 -36.02
C THR A 333 3.20 10.11 -36.53
N ALA A 334 2.16 10.29 -37.37
CA ALA A 334 1.82 11.60 -37.93
C ALA A 334 1.58 12.65 -36.83
N ARG A 335 1.89 13.91 -37.16
CA ARG A 335 1.61 15.04 -36.27
C ARG A 335 0.11 15.12 -35.98
N LEU A 336 -0.23 15.46 -34.75
CA LEU A 336 -1.62 15.64 -34.34
C LEU A 336 -2.24 16.82 -35.11
N THR A 337 -3.45 16.62 -35.61
CA THR A 337 -4.23 17.66 -36.29
C THR A 337 -4.72 18.71 -35.29
N PRO A 338 -5.06 19.94 -35.72
CA PRO A 338 -5.67 20.94 -34.84
C PRO A 338 -6.91 20.43 -34.10
N LYS A 339 -7.73 19.59 -34.76
CA LYS A 339 -8.89 18.95 -34.16
C LYS A 339 -8.52 18.01 -33.01
N ALA A 340 -7.54 17.12 -33.22
CA ALA A 340 -7.08 16.20 -32.18
C ALA A 340 -6.43 16.93 -30.99
N LEU A 341 -5.79 18.07 -31.23
CA LEU A 341 -5.24 18.92 -30.17
C LEU A 341 -6.34 19.59 -29.35
N ALA A 342 -7.38 20.10 -30.01
CA ALA A 342 -8.54 20.66 -29.33
C ALA A 342 -9.28 19.59 -28.50
N GLU A 343 -9.39 18.37 -29.02
CA GLU A 343 -9.97 17.23 -28.30
C GLU A 343 -9.14 16.86 -27.06
N LEU A 344 -7.82 16.74 -27.18
CA LEU A 344 -6.93 16.49 -26.02
C LEU A 344 -7.06 17.55 -24.94
N ALA A 345 -7.13 18.83 -25.32
CA ALA A 345 -7.33 19.92 -24.37
C ALA A 345 -8.71 19.85 -23.71
N GLY A 346 -9.77 19.51 -24.47
CA GLY A 346 -11.12 19.32 -23.95
C GLY A 346 -11.23 18.16 -22.96
N VAL A 347 -10.67 17.00 -23.32
CA VAL A 347 -10.61 15.81 -22.44
C VAL A 347 -9.78 16.12 -21.20
N HIS A 348 -8.62 16.77 -21.34
CA HIS A 348 -7.83 17.18 -20.17
C HIS A 348 -8.64 18.06 -19.21
N ALA A 349 -9.35 19.08 -19.72
CA ALA A 349 -10.18 19.94 -18.88
C ALA A 349 -11.28 19.15 -18.16
N GLN A 350 -11.93 18.20 -18.84
CA GLN A 350 -12.98 17.34 -18.29
C GLN A 350 -12.47 16.47 -17.13
N TYR A 351 -11.25 15.93 -17.20
CA TYR A 351 -10.71 15.02 -16.18
C TYR A 351 -9.91 15.75 -15.10
N ALA A 352 -9.16 16.80 -15.44
CA ALA A 352 -8.23 17.46 -14.55
C ALA A 352 -8.94 18.29 -13.46
N ALA A 353 -10.03 18.99 -13.79
CA ALA A 353 -10.75 19.80 -12.80
C ALA A 353 -11.42 18.94 -11.71
N PRO A 354 -12.18 17.87 -12.03
CA PRO A 354 -12.70 16.95 -11.01
C PRO A 354 -11.59 16.27 -10.20
N ALA A 355 -10.47 15.89 -10.83
CA ALA A 355 -9.33 15.29 -10.12
C ALA A 355 -8.74 16.25 -9.07
N ARG A 356 -8.56 17.54 -9.42
CA ARG A 356 -8.12 18.57 -8.47
C ARG A 356 -9.15 18.77 -7.34
N SER A 357 -10.44 18.82 -7.67
CA SER A 357 -11.51 18.96 -6.68
C SER A 357 -11.51 17.81 -5.66
N ARG A 358 -11.46 16.56 -6.13
CA ARG A 358 -11.39 15.38 -5.26
C ARG A 358 -10.15 15.39 -4.37
N LYS A 359 -8.99 15.85 -4.89
CA LYS A 359 -7.77 15.97 -4.10
C LYS A 359 -7.94 16.97 -2.95
N VAL A 360 -8.54 18.13 -3.20
CA VAL A 360 -8.82 19.12 -2.14
C VAL A 360 -9.80 18.57 -1.11
N GLN A 361 -10.88 17.91 -1.56
CA GLN A 361 -11.86 17.28 -0.67
C GLN A 361 -11.21 16.19 0.20
N LEU A 362 -10.37 15.35 -0.40
CA LEU A 362 -9.63 14.32 0.32
C LEU A 362 -8.72 14.96 1.38
N GLN A 363 -7.91 15.96 1.02
CA GLN A 363 -7.04 16.65 1.99
C GLN A 363 -7.82 17.28 3.14
N ALA A 364 -9.00 17.87 2.88
CA ALA A 364 -9.86 18.42 3.92
C ALA A 364 -10.38 17.33 4.86
N GLY A 365 -10.86 16.19 4.33
CA GLY A 365 -11.29 15.05 5.14
C GLY A 365 -10.14 14.43 5.95
N GLU A 366 -8.95 14.32 5.37
CA GLU A 366 -7.77 13.82 6.08
C GLU A 366 -7.34 14.75 7.22
N LYS A 367 -7.53 16.07 7.06
CA LYS A 367 -7.31 17.04 8.14
C LYS A 367 -8.30 16.82 9.29
N CYS A 368 -9.60 16.67 8.99
CA CYS A 368 -10.60 16.36 10.01
C CYS A 368 -10.28 15.05 10.74
N ILE A 369 -9.92 13.99 10.00
CA ILE A 369 -9.48 12.72 10.60
C ILE A 369 -8.30 12.94 11.54
N ALA A 370 -7.30 13.73 11.15
CA ALA A 370 -6.13 13.98 11.99
C ALA A 370 -6.49 14.72 13.29
N GLU A 371 -7.37 15.72 13.23
CA GLU A 371 -7.85 16.46 14.40
C GLU A 371 -8.62 15.54 15.36
N LEU A 372 -9.55 14.74 14.84
CA LEU A 372 -10.33 13.76 15.61
C LEU A 372 -9.45 12.67 16.22
N VAL A 373 -8.45 12.19 15.48
CA VAL A 373 -7.47 11.23 16.01
C VAL A 373 -6.68 11.86 17.14
N ASN A 374 -6.18 13.10 17.02
CA ASN A 374 -5.49 13.76 18.12
C ASN A 374 -6.37 13.87 19.37
N HIS A 375 -7.67 14.15 19.21
CA HIS A 375 -8.63 14.17 20.32
C HIS A 375 -8.83 12.79 20.95
N ALA A 376 -8.88 11.71 20.16
CA ALA A 376 -8.99 10.35 20.69
C ALA A 376 -7.78 9.97 21.57
N TYR A 377 -6.60 10.51 21.27
CA TYR A 377 -5.38 10.32 22.07
C TYR A 377 -5.21 11.38 23.17
N GLU A 378 -6.21 12.25 23.37
CA GLU A 378 -6.23 13.32 24.39
C GLU A 378 -5.00 14.25 24.32
N LEU A 379 -4.47 14.50 23.13
CA LEU A 379 -3.31 15.38 22.97
C LEU A 379 -3.68 16.84 23.23
N THR A 380 -2.80 17.54 23.94
CA THR A 380 -2.97 18.99 24.14
C THR A 380 -2.55 19.78 22.90
N ALA A 381 -2.94 21.06 22.84
CA ALA A 381 -2.54 21.94 21.73
C ALA A 381 -1.01 22.06 21.60
N GLU A 382 -0.31 22.14 22.73
CA GLU A 382 1.16 22.23 22.80
C GLU A 382 1.82 20.96 22.25
N GLU A 383 1.22 19.80 22.50
CA GLU A 383 1.72 18.52 22.00
C GLU A 383 1.50 18.35 20.50
N ILE A 384 0.34 18.80 20.01
CA ILE A 384 0.05 18.82 18.58
C ILE A 384 1.03 19.78 17.89
N GLU A 385 1.28 20.96 18.45
CA GLU A 385 2.27 21.91 17.93
C GLU A 385 3.68 21.29 17.94
N LEU A 386 4.07 20.64 19.04
CA LEU A 386 5.36 19.95 19.16
C LEU A 386 5.51 18.84 18.11
N MET A 387 4.46 18.05 17.89
CA MET A 387 4.44 16.99 16.87
C MET A 387 4.73 17.56 15.48
N TRP A 388 4.12 18.70 15.12
CA TRP A 388 4.34 19.35 13.83
C TRP A 388 5.69 20.06 13.74
N LYS A 389 6.15 20.70 14.83
CA LYS A 389 7.48 21.30 14.92
C LYS A 389 8.59 20.27 14.75
N THR A 390 8.34 19.03 15.17
CA THR A 390 9.25 17.88 15.06
C THR A 390 8.76 16.86 14.03
N ALA A 391 8.02 17.32 13.03
CA ALA A 391 7.46 16.48 11.98
C ALA A 391 8.54 15.67 11.27
N PRO A 392 8.42 14.34 11.22
CA PRO A 392 9.35 13.55 10.44
C PRO A 392 9.16 13.77 8.93
N PRO A 393 10.15 13.39 8.11
CA PRO A 393 10.00 13.35 6.67
C PRO A 393 8.73 12.64 6.24
N ARG A 394 8.08 13.21 5.22
CA ARG A 394 6.91 12.62 4.54
C ARG A 394 5.70 12.39 5.48
N MET A 395 5.62 13.16 6.57
CA MET A 395 4.40 13.28 7.36
C MET A 395 3.23 13.63 6.43
N PRO A 396 2.06 12.95 6.57
CA PRO A 396 0.86 13.35 5.85
C PRO A 396 0.60 14.84 6.11
N GLY A 397 0.65 15.65 5.06
CA GLY A 397 0.44 17.10 5.12
C GLY A 397 -0.91 17.48 4.53
N PHE A 398 -1.48 18.58 5.03
CA PHE A 398 -2.76 19.13 4.59
C PHE A 398 -2.56 20.43 3.82
#